data_AF-A0A819R4I8-F1
#
_entry.id   AF-A0A819R4I8-F1
#
_cell.length_a   1.000
_cell.length_b   1.000
_cell.length_c   1.000
_cell.angle_alpha   90.00
_cell.angle_beta   90.00
_cell.angle_gamma   90.00
#
_symmetry.space_group_name_H-M   'P 1'
#
loop_
_entity.id
_entity.type
_entity.pdbx_description
1 polymer ?
#
loop_
_entity_poly.entity_id
_entity_poly.type
_entity_poly.pdbx_seq_one_letter_code
_entity_poly.pdbx_strand_id
1 'polypeptide(L)'
;MKQFLFFPTGPLTPAPTAKPTAGSTAKPTAAPTAKPTAAPTAKPTAGSTAKLTAAPTAPPTVTLPTCGDGVMNGKETDTDCGGGTCPKCQNGLKCQQRNDCVSDVCTGGFCQAPTCSDGVKNGKETDTDCGGGTCPKCQDGLKCQQRNDCLSDVCPSGICLAPTCSDGVKNGKETDKDCGGPTCDPCDD
;
A
#
# COMPACT_ATOMS: atom_id res chain seq x y z
N MET A 1 46.82 -1.68 60.52
CA MET A 1 46.81 -2.94 61.29
C MET A 1 45.64 -3.77 60.78
N LYS A 2 45.93 -5.03 60.40
CA LYS A 2 44.99 -6.15 60.12
C LYS A 2 44.06 -5.94 58.92
N GLN A 3 44.33 -6.46 57.73
CA GLN A 3 44.51 -7.88 57.32
C GLN A 3 43.24 -8.71 57.52
N PHE A 4 42.76 -9.28 56.42
CA PHE A 4 42.23 -10.64 56.17
C PHE A 4 41.14 -10.53 55.08
N LEU A 5 41.42 -10.70 53.78
CA LEU A 5 41.87 -11.89 53.04
C LEU A 5 40.70 -12.75 52.49
N PHE A 6 40.79 -12.94 51.16
CA PHE A 6 40.41 -14.11 50.36
C PHE A 6 39.01 -14.21 49.71
N PHE A 7 39.05 -14.02 48.38
CA PHE A 7 38.27 -14.68 47.33
C PHE A 7 38.31 -16.22 47.46
N PRO A 8 37.38 -16.98 46.83
CA PRO A 8 37.70 -17.46 45.49
C PRO A 8 36.51 -17.65 44.51
N THR A 9 36.79 -17.33 43.25
CA THR A 9 36.44 -18.03 42.01
C THR A 9 35.28 -19.05 42.02
N GLY A 10 34.21 -18.71 41.28
CA GLY A 10 33.26 -19.65 40.69
C GLY A 10 33.39 -19.67 39.16
N PRO A 11 33.25 -20.83 38.50
CA PRO A 11 33.78 -21.09 37.15
C PRO A 11 32.95 -20.52 36.01
N LEU A 12 33.67 -20.11 34.95
CA LEU A 12 33.15 -20.00 33.59
C LEU A 12 32.76 -21.40 33.10
N THR A 13 31.52 -21.58 32.66
CA THR A 13 31.10 -22.74 31.88
C THR A 13 30.26 -22.33 30.67
N PRO A 14 30.34 -23.14 29.59
CA PRO A 14 30.36 -22.64 28.23
C PRO A 14 28.98 -22.49 27.60
N ALA A 15 28.94 -21.64 26.57
CA ALA A 15 27.84 -21.57 25.61
C ALA A 15 27.53 -22.96 25.02
N PRO A 16 26.26 -23.38 24.95
CA PRO A 16 25.89 -24.56 24.19
C PRO A 16 25.87 -24.22 22.69
N THR A 17 26.95 -24.59 22.00
CA THR A 17 26.96 -24.80 20.55
C THR A 17 26.06 -25.99 20.23
N ALA A 18 24.88 -25.73 19.67
CA ALA A 18 24.09 -26.73 18.97
C ALA A 18 23.94 -26.30 17.50
N LYS A 19 24.82 -26.84 16.67
CA LYS A 19 24.61 -26.99 15.22
C LYS A 19 24.06 -28.39 14.99
N PRO A 20 22.80 -28.53 14.57
CA PRO A 20 22.39 -29.65 13.74
C PRO A 20 22.41 -29.20 12.28
N THR A 21 23.29 -29.84 11.51
CA THR A 21 23.22 -29.88 10.05
C THR A 21 22.27 -30.98 9.65
N ALA A 22 21.17 -30.61 9.01
CA ALA A 22 20.43 -31.39 8.02
C ALA A 22 19.68 -30.34 7.18
N GLY A 23 20.00 -30.09 5.92
CA GLY A 23 20.34 -31.08 4.91
C GLY A 23 19.06 -31.73 4.36
N SER A 24 18.08 -30.93 3.97
CA SER A 24 16.97 -31.36 3.10
C SER A 24 16.79 -30.39 1.94
N THR A 25 17.79 -30.37 1.06
CA THR A 25 17.57 -30.08 -0.36
C THR A 25 16.58 -31.11 -0.90
N ALA A 26 15.30 -30.78 -0.87
CA ALA A 26 14.30 -31.33 -1.77
C ALA A 26 13.94 -30.22 -2.76
N LYS A 27 14.70 -30.14 -3.85
CA LYS A 27 14.26 -29.51 -5.09
C LYS A 27 13.17 -30.42 -5.66
N PRO A 28 11.88 -30.02 -5.73
CA PRO A 28 10.93 -30.72 -6.57
C PRO A 28 11.28 -30.37 -8.01
N THR A 29 12.17 -31.16 -8.60
CA THR A 29 12.31 -31.23 -10.05
C THR A 29 11.19 -32.13 -10.54
N ALA A 30 10.08 -31.51 -10.90
CA ALA A 30 9.16 -32.08 -11.87
C ALA A 30 8.56 -30.90 -12.63
N ALA A 31 9.29 -30.44 -13.65
CA ALA A 31 8.60 -29.80 -14.77
C ALA A 31 7.68 -30.88 -15.36
N PRO A 32 6.35 -30.70 -15.39
CA PRO A 32 5.50 -31.58 -16.15
C PRO A 32 5.77 -31.32 -17.63
N THR A 33 6.66 -32.09 -18.24
CA THR A 33 6.71 -32.27 -19.69
C THR A 33 5.49 -33.08 -20.13
N ALA A 34 4.32 -32.44 -20.12
CA ALA A 34 3.22 -32.86 -20.96
C ALA A 34 3.48 -32.29 -22.36
N LYS A 35 4.14 -33.11 -23.20
CA LYS A 35 4.17 -32.93 -24.65
C LYS A 35 2.72 -32.86 -25.14
N PRO A 36 2.24 -31.77 -25.75
CA PRO A 36 0.91 -31.76 -26.36
C PRO A 36 0.94 -32.74 -27.53
N THR A 37 0.39 -33.94 -27.34
CA THR A 37 0.20 -34.92 -28.41
C THR A 37 -1.28 -35.17 -28.54
N ALA A 38 -1.92 -34.33 -29.32
CA ALA A 38 -2.88 -34.69 -30.34
C ALA A 38 -3.36 -33.37 -30.96
N ALA A 39 -2.87 -33.07 -32.16
CA ALA A 39 -3.64 -32.22 -33.05
C ALA A 39 -4.95 -32.98 -33.33
N PRO A 40 -6.13 -32.43 -33.01
CA PRO A 40 -7.36 -33.00 -33.51
C PRO A 40 -7.42 -32.71 -35.02
N THR A 41 -7.03 -33.69 -35.83
CA THR A 41 -7.42 -33.80 -37.24
C THR A 41 -8.92 -34.05 -37.32
N ALA A 42 -9.71 -33.03 -37.01
CA ALA A 42 -11.05 -32.90 -37.56
C ALA A 42 -10.93 -32.10 -38.84
N LYS A 43 -10.84 -32.80 -39.98
CA LYS A 43 -11.12 -32.23 -41.29
C LYS A 43 -12.54 -31.66 -41.23
N PRO A 44 -12.77 -30.33 -41.30
CA PRO A 44 -14.11 -29.81 -41.46
C PRO A 44 -14.57 -30.23 -42.86
N THR A 45 -15.54 -31.13 -42.89
CA THR A 45 -16.27 -31.48 -44.09
C THR A 45 -16.88 -30.19 -44.65
N ALA A 46 -16.41 -29.80 -45.85
CA ALA A 46 -17.06 -28.78 -46.65
C ALA A 46 -18.54 -29.15 -46.79
N GLY A 47 -19.43 -28.32 -46.24
CA GLY A 47 -20.84 -28.68 -46.13
C GLY A 47 -21.73 -27.66 -45.45
N SER A 48 -21.50 -26.36 -45.65
CA SER A 48 -22.60 -25.39 -45.58
C SER A 48 -22.36 -24.27 -46.58
N THR A 49 -23.00 -24.41 -47.73
CA THR A 49 -23.27 -23.36 -48.71
C THR A 49 -24.20 -22.31 -48.11
N ALA A 50 -23.72 -21.59 -47.09
CA ALA A 50 -24.28 -20.29 -46.76
C ALA A 50 -23.75 -19.31 -47.80
N LYS A 51 -24.61 -18.99 -48.76
CA LYS A 51 -24.47 -17.96 -49.77
C LYS A 51 -23.76 -16.72 -49.20
N LEU A 52 -22.46 -16.58 -49.50
CA LEU A 52 -21.68 -15.36 -49.29
C LEU A 52 -22.19 -14.31 -50.27
N THR A 53 -23.35 -13.71 -49.97
CA THR A 53 -23.84 -12.51 -50.64
C THR A 53 -24.20 -11.48 -49.59
N ALA A 54 -23.18 -10.78 -49.13
CA ALA A 54 -23.18 -9.32 -48.97
C ALA A 54 -21.72 -8.96 -48.65
N ALA A 55 -21.00 -8.42 -49.63
CA ALA A 55 -19.87 -7.56 -49.28
C ALA A 55 -20.44 -6.44 -48.40
N PRO A 56 -19.90 -6.16 -47.21
CA PRO A 56 -20.38 -5.06 -46.39
C PRO A 56 -20.19 -3.75 -47.17
N THR A 57 -21.28 -3.20 -47.69
CA THR A 57 -21.34 -1.97 -48.50
C THR A 57 -21.27 -0.70 -47.66
N ALA A 58 -20.99 -0.81 -46.34
CA ALA A 58 -20.78 0.35 -45.49
C ALA A 58 -19.29 0.71 -45.50
N PRO A 59 -18.90 1.98 -45.73
CA PRO A 59 -17.55 2.42 -45.44
C PRO A 59 -17.25 2.08 -43.97
N PRO A 60 -16.01 1.69 -43.62
CA PRO A 60 -15.67 1.43 -42.22
C PRO A 60 -16.01 2.69 -41.43
N THR A 61 -17.03 2.59 -40.58
CA THR A 61 -17.40 3.66 -39.67
C THR A 61 -16.23 3.78 -38.72
N VAL A 62 -15.41 4.81 -38.88
CA VAL A 62 -14.32 5.11 -37.95
C VAL A 62 -14.98 5.64 -36.69
N THR A 63 -15.38 4.73 -35.82
CA THR A 63 -15.80 5.08 -34.46
C THR A 63 -14.58 5.67 -33.78
N LEU A 64 -14.72 6.91 -33.29
CA LEU A 64 -13.67 7.53 -32.52
C LEU A 64 -13.39 6.68 -31.27
N PRO A 65 -12.13 6.56 -30.86
CA PRO A 65 -11.76 5.85 -29.64
C PRO A 65 -12.52 6.44 -28.45
N THR A 66 -13.15 5.59 -27.66
CA THR A 66 -13.85 5.98 -26.42
C THR A 66 -13.32 5.17 -25.26
N CYS A 67 -13.31 5.75 -24.07
CA CYS A 67 -12.72 5.14 -22.87
C CYS A 67 -13.42 3.86 -22.35
N GLY A 68 -14.30 3.23 -23.10
CA GLY A 68 -15.18 2.16 -22.64
C GLY A 68 -15.55 1.21 -23.78
N ASP A 69 -14.69 1.12 -24.79
CA ASP A 69 -14.89 0.29 -25.99
C ASP A 69 -14.21 -1.08 -25.88
N GLY A 70 -13.56 -1.38 -24.75
CA GLY A 70 -12.95 -2.68 -24.45
C GLY A 70 -11.58 -2.85 -25.10
N VAL A 71 -11.00 -1.81 -25.69
CA VAL A 71 -9.70 -1.88 -26.36
C VAL A 71 -8.80 -0.72 -25.94
N MET A 72 -7.54 -1.02 -25.59
CA MET A 72 -6.57 0.02 -25.23
C MET A 72 -6.23 0.90 -26.46
N ASN A 73 -6.81 2.10 -26.54
CA ASN A 73 -6.65 3.01 -27.67
C ASN A 73 -6.69 4.50 -27.24
N GLY A 74 -6.60 5.42 -28.21
CA GLY A 74 -6.74 6.85 -27.92
C GLY A 74 -5.69 7.39 -26.93
N LYS A 75 -6.15 7.88 -25.76
CA LYS A 75 -5.31 8.45 -24.68
C LYS A 75 -5.17 7.55 -23.46
N GLU A 76 -5.73 6.34 -23.52
CA GLU A 76 -5.75 5.40 -22.41
C GLU A 76 -4.35 4.89 -22.06
N THR A 77 -4.14 4.59 -20.78
CA THR A 77 -2.89 3.96 -20.31
C THR A 77 -3.05 2.49 -19.99
N ASP A 78 -4.28 2.04 -19.76
CA ASP A 78 -4.72 0.64 -19.79
C ASP A 78 -6.12 0.57 -20.42
N THR A 79 -6.61 -0.63 -20.73
CA THR A 79 -7.90 -0.84 -21.40
C THR A 79 -9.02 -0.11 -20.65
N ASP A 80 -9.68 0.84 -21.32
CA ASP A 80 -10.81 1.63 -20.79
C ASP A 80 -10.49 2.56 -19.60
N CYS A 81 -9.21 2.90 -19.36
CA CYS A 81 -8.85 3.78 -18.25
C CYS A 81 -7.54 4.57 -18.42
N GLY A 82 -7.37 5.58 -17.57
CA GLY A 82 -6.16 6.38 -17.44
C GLY A 82 -6.23 7.66 -18.26
N GLY A 83 -5.16 7.94 -18.99
CA GLY A 83 -4.84 9.25 -19.56
C GLY A 83 -5.96 10.03 -20.27
N GLY A 84 -5.75 11.34 -20.38
CA GLY A 84 -6.73 12.25 -20.97
C GLY A 84 -7.91 12.50 -20.03
N THR A 85 -9.13 12.28 -20.53
CA THR A 85 -10.38 12.44 -19.78
C THR A 85 -11.00 11.10 -19.40
N CYS A 86 -10.27 9.99 -19.59
CA CYS A 86 -10.76 8.68 -19.24
C CYS A 86 -10.83 8.49 -17.72
N PRO A 87 -11.67 7.56 -17.23
CA PRO A 87 -11.72 7.23 -15.81
C PRO A 87 -10.35 6.76 -15.33
N LYS A 88 -9.96 7.09 -14.10
CA LYS A 88 -8.69 6.64 -13.54
C LYS A 88 -8.66 5.11 -13.39
N CYS A 89 -7.50 4.52 -13.65
CA CYS A 89 -7.21 3.10 -13.52
C CYS A 89 -7.13 2.64 -12.05
N GLN A 90 -7.58 1.40 -11.82
CA GLN A 90 -7.45 0.69 -10.55
C GLN A 90 -6.02 0.19 -10.32
N ASN A 91 -5.72 -0.25 -9.10
CA ASN A 91 -4.42 -0.81 -8.74
C ASN A 91 -4.04 -2.00 -9.64
N GLY A 92 -2.76 -2.08 -10.01
CA GLY A 92 -2.20 -3.13 -10.88
C GLY A 92 -2.34 -2.88 -12.38
N LEU A 93 -3.16 -1.90 -12.79
CA LEU A 93 -3.28 -1.49 -14.19
C LEU A 93 -2.16 -0.54 -14.61
N LYS A 94 -1.91 -0.45 -15.91
CA LYS A 94 -0.85 0.40 -16.48
C LYS A 94 -1.16 1.89 -16.37
N CYS A 95 -0.11 2.66 -16.12
CA CYS A 95 -0.15 4.11 -16.03
C CYS A 95 1.12 4.74 -16.60
N GLN A 96 1.02 6.00 -17.01
CA GLN A 96 2.18 6.83 -17.40
C GLN A 96 2.35 8.04 -16.48
N GLN A 97 1.27 8.48 -15.83
CA GLN A 97 1.22 9.62 -14.95
C GLN A 97 0.48 9.26 -13.66
N ARG A 98 0.74 10.03 -12.59
CA ARG A 98 0.08 9.83 -11.28
C ARG A 98 -1.44 9.89 -11.40
N ASN A 99 -1.96 10.90 -12.11
CA ASN A 99 -3.38 11.13 -12.29
C ASN A 99 -4.10 10.06 -13.13
N ASP A 100 -3.38 9.14 -13.76
CA ASP A 100 -3.98 7.97 -14.41
C ASP A 100 -4.53 6.98 -13.37
N CYS A 101 -4.06 7.03 -12.12
CA CYS A 101 -4.40 6.06 -11.08
C CYS A 101 -5.38 6.62 -10.07
N VAL A 102 -6.35 5.82 -9.62
CA VAL A 102 -7.29 6.21 -8.56
C VAL A 102 -6.55 6.61 -7.28
N SER A 103 -5.42 5.97 -6.99
CA SER A 103 -4.54 6.28 -5.85
C SER A 103 -3.66 7.52 -6.05
N ASP A 104 -3.59 8.06 -7.27
CA ASP A 104 -2.61 9.07 -7.67
C ASP A 104 -1.14 8.59 -7.53
N VAL A 105 -0.91 7.27 -7.48
CA VAL A 105 0.42 6.64 -7.40
C VAL A 105 0.66 5.75 -8.61
N CYS A 106 1.52 6.23 -9.52
CA CYS A 106 2.03 5.47 -10.65
C CYS A 106 3.52 5.16 -10.44
N THR A 107 3.85 3.91 -10.12
CA THR A 107 5.24 3.48 -9.87
C THR A 107 5.55 2.25 -10.70
N GLY A 108 6.68 2.28 -11.40
CA GLY A 108 7.08 1.19 -12.30
C GLY A 108 6.16 1.01 -13.52
N GLY A 109 5.39 2.04 -13.87
CA GLY A 109 4.40 1.99 -14.95
C GLY A 109 3.08 1.33 -14.57
N PHE A 110 2.85 1.07 -13.27
CA PHE A 110 1.60 0.47 -12.77
C PHE A 110 1.04 1.28 -11.60
N CYS A 111 -0.29 1.35 -11.55
CA CYS A 111 -1.02 1.95 -10.45
C CYS A 111 -0.81 1.14 -9.18
N GLN A 112 -0.36 1.78 -8.11
CA GLN A 112 -0.14 1.14 -6.83
C GLN A 112 -1.28 1.43 -5.86
N ALA A 113 -1.49 0.53 -4.91
CA ALA A 113 -2.39 0.82 -3.80
C ALA A 113 -1.85 2.01 -2.98
N PRO A 114 -2.74 2.86 -2.45
CA PRO A 114 -2.35 3.95 -1.56
C PRO A 114 -1.65 3.40 -0.31
N THR A 115 -0.59 4.06 0.15
CA THR A 115 0.12 3.73 1.38
C THR A 115 0.40 4.98 2.19
N CYS A 116 0.52 4.86 3.51
CA CYS A 116 0.78 5.97 4.43
C CYS A 116 2.21 6.58 4.33
N SER A 117 2.87 6.41 3.20
CA SER A 117 4.27 6.80 2.98
C SER A 117 4.61 6.93 1.48
N ASP A 118 3.61 7.10 0.61
CA ASP A 118 3.79 7.20 -0.84
C ASP A 118 3.97 8.65 -1.35
N GLY A 119 3.91 9.63 -0.44
CA GLY A 119 4.09 11.04 -0.75
C GLY A 119 2.84 11.71 -1.31
N VAL A 120 1.68 11.05 -1.24
CA VAL A 120 0.42 11.55 -1.83
C VAL A 120 -0.70 11.41 -0.82
N LYS A 121 -1.40 12.52 -0.53
CA LYS A 121 -2.61 12.48 0.30
C LYS A 121 -3.72 11.65 -0.35
N ASN A 122 -3.87 10.39 0.04
CA ASN A 122 -4.82 9.45 -0.55
C ASN A 122 -5.35 8.44 0.50
N GLY A 123 -6.19 7.49 0.07
CA GLY A 123 -6.66 6.41 0.93
C GLY A 123 -7.42 6.88 2.19
N LYS A 124 -6.85 6.62 3.37
CA LYS A 124 -7.45 6.96 4.69
C LYS A 124 -6.76 8.13 5.39
N GLU A 125 -5.76 8.71 4.76
CA GLU A 125 -4.96 9.77 5.32
C GLU A 125 -5.76 11.06 5.51
N THR A 126 -5.41 11.80 6.57
CA THR A 126 -6.03 13.11 6.84
C THR A 126 -5.11 14.27 6.49
N ASP A 127 -3.80 14.03 6.43
CA ASP A 127 -2.80 14.80 5.67
C ASP A 127 -1.83 13.86 4.95
N THR A 128 -0.99 14.37 4.07
CA THR A 128 -0.04 13.58 3.26
C THR A 128 0.78 12.64 4.16
N ASP A 129 0.69 11.33 3.92
CA ASP A 129 1.42 10.28 4.65
C ASP A 129 1.11 10.17 6.16
N CYS A 130 -0.02 10.71 6.64
CA CYS A 130 -0.37 10.62 8.06
C CYS A 130 -1.87 10.70 8.39
N GLY A 131 -2.18 10.33 9.63
CA GLY A 131 -3.49 10.46 10.24
C GLY A 131 -4.35 9.22 10.07
N GLY A 132 -5.55 9.38 9.50
CA GLY A 132 -6.65 8.43 9.60
C GLY A 132 -6.36 6.95 9.27
N GLY A 133 -7.25 6.09 9.75
CA GLY A 133 -7.14 4.63 9.58
C GLY A 133 -6.01 4.05 10.43
N THR A 134 -5.06 3.38 9.77
CA THR A 134 -3.88 2.77 10.41
C THR A 134 -2.60 3.55 10.11
N CYS A 135 -2.70 4.75 9.56
CA CYS A 135 -1.55 5.56 9.23
C CYS A 135 -0.86 6.12 10.49
N PRO A 136 0.44 6.46 10.41
CA PRO A 136 1.12 7.14 11.50
C PRO A 136 0.40 8.44 11.82
N LYS A 137 0.33 8.81 13.11
CA LYS A 137 -0.30 10.07 13.51
C LYS A 137 0.47 11.28 12.94
N CYS A 138 -0.27 12.30 12.57
CA CYS A 138 0.21 13.57 12.05
C CYS A 138 0.88 14.44 13.14
N GLN A 139 1.89 15.19 12.71
CA GLN A 139 2.52 16.25 13.50
C GLN A 139 1.63 17.49 13.61
N ASP A 140 2.00 18.39 14.53
CA ASP A 140 1.33 19.68 14.71
C ASP A 140 1.34 20.50 13.41
N GLY A 141 0.24 21.21 13.16
CA GLY A 141 0.01 22.01 11.96
C GLY A 141 -0.55 21.24 10.76
N LEU A 142 -0.54 19.91 10.79
CA LEU A 142 -1.10 19.08 9.73
C LEU A 142 -2.61 18.86 9.91
N LYS A 143 -3.28 18.51 8.81
CA LYS A 143 -4.72 18.27 8.79
C LYS A 143 -5.10 16.99 9.51
N CYS A 144 -6.25 17.03 10.16
CA CYS A 144 -6.84 15.90 10.87
C CYS A 144 -8.38 15.94 10.74
N GLN A 145 -9.02 14.80 10.96
CA GLN A 145 -10.47 14.67 11.07
C GLN A 145 -10.88 14.15 12.45
N GLN A 146 -9.99 13.42 13.12
CA GLN A 146 -10.21 12.86 14.43
C GLN A 146 -9.05 13.18 15.35
N ARG A 147 -9.28 13.17 16.67
CA ARG A 147 -8.25 13.40 17.68
C ARG A 147 -7.07 12.45 17.49
N ASN A 148 -7.34 11.16 17.31
CA ASN A 148 -6.33 10.12 17.14
C ASN A 148 -5.53 10.21 15.84
N ASP A 149 -5.87 11.11 14.92
CA ASP A 149 -5.03 11.41 13.76
C ASP A 149 -3.78 12.21 14.18
N CYS A 150 -3.80 12.92 15.31
CA CYS A 150 -2.72 13.81 15.73
C CYS A 150 -1.84 13.16 16.80
N LEU A 151 -0.53 13.37 16.73
CA LEU A 151 0.40 12.89 17.76
C LEU A 151 0.03 13.40 19.16
N SER A 152 -0.49 14.63 19.25
CA SER A 152 -1.00 15.24 20.48
C SER A 152 -2.37 14.74 20.92
N ASP A 153 -3.09 14.00 20.08
CA ASP A 153 -4.51 13.67 20.25
C ASP A 153 -5.44 14.92 20.28
N VAL A 154 -4.97 16.06 19.76
CA VAL A 154 -5.68 17.35 19.74
C VAL A 154 -5.91 17.81 18.31
N CYS A 155 -7.17 17.75 17.86
CA CYS A 155 -7.61 18.11 16.50
C CYS A 155 -8.76 19.13 16.50
N PRO A 156 -8.61 20.33 17.08
CA PRO A 156 -9.61 21.38 16.96
C PRO A 156 -9.62 21.94 15.54
N SER A 157 -10.81 22.10 14.96
CA SER A 157 -11.00 22.73 13.65
C SER A 157 -10.27 22.04 12.49
N GLY A 158 -9.96 20.74 12.63
CA GLY A 158 -9.35 19.92 11.59
C GLY A 158 -7.84 20.14 11.38
N ILE A 159 -7.14 20.71 12.36
CA ILE A 159 -5.69 20.87 12.37
C ILE A 159 -5.13 20.31 13.69
N CYS A 160 -4.06 19.54 13.61
CA CYS A 160 -3.32 19.05 14.77
C CYS A 160 -2.66 20.22 15.48
N LEU A 161 -2.92 20.37 16.78
CA LEU A 161 -2.23 21.39 17.59
C LEU A 161 -1.26 20.74 18.55
N ALA A 162 -0.24 21.52 18.93
CA ALA A 162 0.68 21.13 19.99
C ALA A 162 -0.09 20.85 21.30
N PRO A 163 0.38 19.88 22.11
CA PRO A 163 -0.21 19.59 23.42
C PRO A 163 -0.09 20.80 24.35
N THR A 164 -1.13 21.07 25.14
CA THR A 164 -1.13 22.14 26.16
C THR A 164 -1.70 21.63 27.48
N CYS A 165 -1.29 22.23 28.60
CA CYS A 165 -1.74 21.89 29.96
C CYS A 165 -3.23 22.19 30.27
N SER A 166 -4.06 22.33 29.24
CA SER A 166 -5.47 22.68 29.36
C SER A 166 -6.28 22.25 28.12
N ASP A 167 -5.76 21.33 27.30
CA ASP A 167 -6.41 20.90 26.05
C ASP A 167 -7.44 19.78 26.26
N GLY A 168 -7.57 19.26 27.48
CA GLY A 168 -8.51 18.21 27.81
C GLY A 168 -7.98 16.81 27.52
N VAL A 169 -6.69 16.62 27.27
CA VAL A 169 -6.09 15.33 26.88
C VAL A 169 -4.79 15.10 27.64
N LYS A 170 -4.62 13.93 28.26
CA LYS A 170 -3.34 13.55 28.89
C LYS A 170 -2.28 13.28 27.82
N ASN A 171 -1.45 14.26 27.51
CA ASN A 171 -0.46 14.19 26.43
C ASN A 171 0.84 14.95 26.80
N GLY A 172 1.75 15.09 25.82
CA GLY A 172 2.97 15.87 26.01
C GLY A 172 3.85 15.35 27.16
N LYS A 173 4.08 16.19 28.17
CA LYS A 173 4.90 15.85 29.36
C LYS A 173 4.07 15.77 30.65
N GLU A 174 2.75 15.75 30.53
CA GLU A 174 1.84 15.70 31.67
C GLU A 174 1.91 14.35 32.39
N THR A 175 1.74 14.36 33.71
CA THR A 175 1.66 13.12 34.49
C THR A 175 0.23 12.68 34.75
N ASP A 176 -0.72 13.61 34.68
CA ASP A 176 -2.16 13.35 34.58
C ASP A 176 -2.82 14.33 33.62
N LYS A 177 -4.09 14.11 33.26
CA LYS A 177 -4.78 14.95 32.29
C LYS A 177 -4.71 16.44 32.67
N ASP A 178 -4.12 17.26 31.80
CA ASP A 178 -3.98 18.71 31.96
C ASP A 178 -3.13 19.14 33.18
N CYS A 179 -2.36 18.24 33.81
CA CYS A 179 -1.54 18.59 34.98
C CYS A 179 -0.29 17.71 35.20
N GLY A 180 0.63 18.27 35.98
CA GLY A 180 1.86 17.65 36.43
C GLY A 180 2.94 17.51 35.35
N GLY A 181 4.07 16.93 35.74
CA GLY A 181 5.28 16.91 34.92
C GLY A 181 6.08 18.22 34.97
N PRO A 182 7.12 18.37 34.13
CA PRO A 182 8.07 19.48 34.23
C PRO A 182 7.58 20.80 33.64
N THR A 183 6.46 20.81 32.90
CA THR A 183 5.99 21.97 32.13
C THR A 183 4.57 22.43 32.46
N CYS A 184 3.84 21.67 33.28
CA CYS A 184 2.48 22.01 33.72
C CYS A 184 2.44 22.18 35.23
N ASP A 185 1.41 22.86 35.73
CA ASP A 185 1.20 23.02 37.16
C ASP A 185 0.97 21.65 37.84
N PRO A 186 1.30 21.49 39.13
CA PRO A 186 1.02 20.25 39.86
C PRO A 186 -0.45 19.87 39.80
N CYS A 187 -0.73 18.57 39.84
CA CYS A 187 -2.10 18.09 39.95
C CYS A 187 -2.65 18.37 41.35
N ASP A 188 -3.93 18.74 41.42
CA ASP A 188 -4.67 18.78 42.67
C ASP A 188 -4.94 17.35 43.16
N ASP A 189 -4.89 17.16 44.49
CA ASP A 189 -5.06 15.86 45.18
C ASP A 189 -6.53 15.38 45.27
#